data_AF-F0QXY9-F1
#
_entry.id   AF-F0QXY9-F1
#
_cell.length_a   1.000
_cell.length_b   1.000
_cell.length_c   1.000
_cell.angle_alpha   90.00
_cell.angle_beta   90.00
_cell.angle_gamma   90.00
#
_symmetry.space_group_name_H-M   'P 1'
#
loop_
_entity.id
_entity.type
_entity.pdbx_description
1 polymer ?
#
loop_
_entity_poly.entity_id
_entity_poly.type
_entity_poly.pdbx_seq_one_letter_code
_entity_poly.pdbx_strand_id
1 'polypeptide(L)'
;MRILKIAYFEIKQMYRRWYVFWLASLVFMYYSFYTGNHGEGILLEVILFYLNFFAIISILISYASVSRTFAITKSVVDVIFMTEIDPLEYVIARSIATGLVYPMLFLVLTVFAVRPGLDIIYYVASLLLMSGFIVIFITNVQLSPWRIKLPLSIPILIILSISLFKPRLSPFYGLISPSPIYVVYALALFVLALFTIPKQYIRELYTNAYGLLNFRSTLEPRQTGKGKLIKTISFPRTQWGVIWFTSAYAVNVRSGARSNVLKRVTLVSVLFAVSYCVVSLIIRGMTFQLITSALSFYLIYLMLYSVLSTTISNERLWLSLSTDPYCYFKYRMGARTIMTTIALIPWVAAYAVQSVFFKPALFLAMALVSVIMTMPVLGWLIAAYIGIPQVRELQLPQRDVVYSLRMYLVFAMLVVTLGIYMVPYALAVVATLYPVLTVL
;
A
#
# COMPACT_ATOMS: atom_id res chain seq x y z
N MET A 1 -32.14 -1.81 4.53
CA MET A 1 -32.02 -2.64 3.30
C MET A 1 -31.24 -1.98 2.15
N ARG A 2 -31.20 -0.64 2.01
CA ARG A 2 -30.51 0.06 0.90
C ARG A 2 -28.99 -0.15 0.88
N ILE A 3 -28.31 -0.03 2.04
CA ILE A 3 -26.85 -0.23 2.19
C ILE A 3 -26.40 -1.62 1.74
N LEU A 4 -27.10 -2.68 2.16
CA LEU A 4 -26.77 -4.07 1.78
C LEU A 4 -26.93 -4.30 0.28
N LYS A 5 -27.93 -3.68 -0.37
CA LYS A 5 -28.09 -3.75 -1.82
C LYS A 5 -26.92 -3.06 -2.55
N ILE A 6 -26.52 -1.87 -2.10
CA ILE A 6 -25.35 -1.16 -2.66
C ILE A 6 -24.09 -2.01 -2.48
N ALA A 7 -23.85 -2.52 -1.27
CA ALA A 7 -22.71 -3.41 -1.00
C ALA A 7 -22.74 -4.66 -1.89
N TYR A 8 -23.89 -5.29 -2.09
CA TYR A 8 -24.04 -6.43 -2.99
C TYR A 8 -23.66 -6.09 -4.45
N PHE A 9 -24.09 -4.94 -4.97
CA PHE A 9 -23.73 -4.51 -6.33
C PHE A 9 -22.23 -4.22 -6.45
N GLU A 10 -21.64 -3.55 -5.46
CA GLU A 10 -20.18 -3.31 -5.40
C GLU A 10 -19.40 -4.63 -5.35
N ILE A 11 -19.84 -5.59 -4.52
CA ILE A 11 -19.23 -6.93 -4.45
C ILE A 11 -19.28 -7.62 -5.81
N LYS A 12 -20.44 -7.61 -6.46
CA LYS A 12 -20.65 -8.21 -7.78
C LYS A 12 -19.79 -7.54 -8.87
N GLN A 13 -19.56 -6.23 -8.75
CA GLN A 13 -18.72 -5.46 -9.68
C GLN A 13 -17.22 -5.68 -9.45
N MET A 14 -16.79 -5.76 -8.18
CA MET A 14 -15.38 -5.87 -7.79
C MET A 14 -14.85 -7.31 -7.88
N TYR A 15 -15.59 -8.30 -7.37
CA TYR A 15 -15.13 -9.68 -7.24
C TYR A 15 -15.65 -10.57 -8.38
N ARG A 16 -14.75 -10.96 -9.28
CA ARG A 16 -15.03 -11.95 -10.33
C ARG A 16 -14.67 -13.36 -9.85
N ARG A 17 -15.08 -14.39 -10.60
CA ARG A 17 -14.79 -15.81 -10.33
C ARG A 17 -13.30 -16.09 -10.01
N TRP A 18 -12.39 -15.36 -10.64
CA TRP A 18 -10.93 -15.46 -10.43
C TRP A 18 -10.46 -15.06 -9.03
N TYR A 19 -11.25 -14.26 -8.30
CA TYR A 19 -10.93 -13.90 -6.92
C TYR A 19 -10.93 -15.13 -6.01
N VAL A 20 -11.89 -16.05 -6.19
CA VAL A 20 -11.97 -17.32 -5.44
C VAL A 20 -10.73 -18.17 -5.72
N PHE A 21 -10.29 -18.23 -6.98
CA PHE A 21 -9.08 -18.95 -7.36
C PHE A 21 -7.82 -18.36 -6.70
N TRP A 22 -7.69 -17.02 -6.67
CA TRP A 22 -6.59 -16.35 -5.97
C TRP A 22 -6.59 -16.68 -4.49
N LEU A 23 -7.76 -16.66 -3.85
CA LEU A 23 -7.90 -16.99 -2.44
C LEU A 23 -7.52 -18.44 -2.16
N ALA A 24 -8.00 -19.38 -2.98
CA ALA A 24 -7.62 -20.78 -2.91
C ALA A 24 -6.12 -21.00 -3.12
N SER A 25 -5.48 -20.26 -4.02
CA SER A 25 -4.03 -20.34 -4.25
C SER A 25 -3.22 -19.88 -3.03
N LEU A 26 -3.69 -18.83 -2.34
CA LEU A 26 -3.06 -18.37 -1.09
C LEU A 26 -3.24 -19.39 0.03
N VAL A 27 -4.42 -19.99 0.15
CA VAL A 27 -4.68 -21.09 1.10
C VAL A 27 -3.74 -22.25 0.84
N PHE A 28 -3.64 -22.67 -0.41
CA PHE A 28 -2.81 -23.80 -0.81
C PHE A 28 -1.32 -23.54 -0.53
N MET A 29 -0.81 -22.35 -0.85
CA MET A 29 0.57 -21.97 -0.53
C MET A 29 0.84 -21.96 0.98
N TYR A 30 -0.06 -21.36 1.76
CA TYR A 30 0.08 -21.31 3.21
C TYR A 30 0.02 -22.71 3.83
N TYR A 31 -0.94 -23.54 3.41
CA TYR A 31 -1.10 -24.90 3.88
C TYR A 31 0.13 -25.76 3.56
N SER A 32 0.63 -25.71 2.32
CA SER A 32 1.82 -26.47 1.90
C SER A 32 3.05 -26.10 2.73
N PHE A 33 3.18 -24.81 3.08
CA PHE A 33 4.26 -24.32 3.93
C PHE A 33 4.09 -24.73 5.40
N TYR A 34 2.86 -24.73 5.91
CA TYR A 34 2.53 -25.20 7.26
C TYR A 34 2.81 -26.69 7.43
N THR A 35 2.44 -27.51 6.46
CA THR A 35 2.70 -28.96 6.47
C THR A 35 4.17 -29.30 6.24
N GLY A 36 4.91 -28.48 5.48
CA GLY A 36 6.33 -28.70 5.20
C GLY A 36 7.26 -28.44 6.39
N ASN A 37 6.84 -27.65 7.38
CA ASN A 37 7.64 -27.28 8.56
C ASN A 37 7.15 -27.95 9.86
N HIS A 38 6.49 -29.11 9.77
CA HIS A 38 5.88 -29.82 10.91
C HIS A 38 6.86 -30.55 11.86
N GLY A 39 8.16 -30.23 11.78
CA GLY A 39 9.19 -30.77 12.66
C GLY A 39 9.81 -29.68 13.53
N GLU A 40 9.78 -29.88 14.84
CA GLU A 40 10.47 -29.12 15.90
C GLU A 40 9.76 -27.85 16.41
N GLY A 41 9.77 -27.65 17.74
CA GLY A 41 9.05 -26.62 18.51
C GLY A 41 9.36 -25.14 18.20
N ILE A 42 10.08 -24.89 17.10
CA ILE A 42 10.33 -23.61 16.44
C ILE A 42 9.04 -23.06 15.76
N LEU A 43 8.02 -23.91 15.60
CA LEU A 43 6.78 -23.68 14.89
C LEU A 43 5.96 -22.47 15.41
N LEU A 44 5.85 -22.25 16.72
CA LEU A 44 5.04 -21.15 17.27
C LEU A 44 5.67 -19.77 17.04
N GLU A 45 6.99 -19.64 17.21
CA GLU A 45 7.70 -18.38 16.96
C GLU A 45 7.73 -18.04 15.47
N VAL A 46 7.86 -19.05 14.63
CA VAL A 46 7.79 -18.92 13.17
C VAL A 46 6.38 -18.57 12.71
N ILE A 47 5.33 -19.21 13.25
CA ILE A 47 3.93 -18.84 12.99
C ILE A 47 3.65 -17.40 13.44
N LEU A 48 4.08 -17.01 14.65
CA LEU A 48 3.92 -15.66 15.16
C LEU A 48 4.64 -14.64 14.28
N PHE A 49 5.85 -14.97 13.85
CA PHE A 49 6.62 -14.15 12.94
C PHE A 49 5.88 -13.97 11.60
N TYR A 50 5.41 -15.05 10.98
CA TYR A 50 4.68 -14.98 9.72
C TYR A 50 3.33 -14.29 9.85
N LEU A 51 2.62 -14.45 10.95
CA LEU A 51 1.31 -13.82 11.13
C LEU A 51 1.43 -12.32 11.35
N ASN A 52 2.46 -11.87 12.08
CA ASN A 52 2.79 -10.44 12.16
C ASN A 52 3.30 -9.93 10.81
N PHE A 53 4.14 -10.69 10.11
CA PHE A 53 4.60 -10.39 8.75
C PHE A 53 3.42 -10.19 7.80
N PHE A 54 2.48 -11.12 7.75
CA PHE A 54 1.29 -11.05 6.91
C PHE A 54 0.28 -10.00 7.40
N ALA A 55 0.15 -9.74 8.70
CA ALA A 55 -0.67 -8.65 9.21
C ALA A 55 -0.10 -7.28 8.77
N ILE A 56 1.21 -7.07 8.91
CA ILE A 56 1.91 -5.87 8.45
C ILE A 56 1.78 -5.71 6.93
N ILE A 57 1.98 -6.79 6.18
CA ILE A 57 1.83 -6.82 4.73
C ILE A 57 0.39 -6.56 4.33
N SER A 58 -0.60 -7.13 5.02
CA SER A 58 -2.02 -6.90 4.71
C SER A 58 -2.38 -5.44 4.95
N ILE A 59 -1.96 -4.82 6.04
CA ILE A 59 -2.21 -3.40 6.36
C ILE A 59 -1.50 -2.48 5.37
N LEU A 60 -0.30 -2.85 4.91
CA LEU A 60 0.47 -2.04 3.95
C LEU A 60 0.01 -2.23 2.51
N ILE A 61 -0.32 -3.46 2.08
CA ILE A 61 -1.02 -3.75 0.83
C ILE A 61 -2.35 -3.03 0.82
N SER A 62 -3.08 -3.01 1.94
CA SER A 62 -4.29 -2.20 2.10
C SER A 62 -3.93 -0.74 1.87
N TYR A 63 -3.05 -0.14 2.66
CA TYR A 63 -2.68 1.27 2.54
C TYR A 63 -2.25 1.68 1.11
N ALA A 64 -1.53 0.81 0.41
CA ALA A 64 -1.01 0.98 -0.94
C ALA A 64 -2.09 0.81 -2.06
N SER A 65 -2.86 -0.29 -2.01
CA SER A 65 -3.91 -0.62 -3.00
C SER A 65 -5.19 0.20 -2.82
N VAL A 66 -5.44 0.67 -1.59
CA VAL A 66 -6.64 1.41 -1.17
C VAL A 66 -6.69 2.84 -1.69
N SER A 67 -5.54 3.41 -2.05
CA SER A 67 -5.48 4.68 -2.77
C SER A 67 -6.29 4.70 -4.08
N ARG A 68 -6.74 3.54 -4.59
CA ARG A 68 -7.64 3.44 -5.76
C ARG A 68 -8.96 2.72 -5.50
N THR A 69 -9.01 1.70 -4.63
CA THR A 69 -10.27 1.00 -4.33
C THR A 69 -11.24 1.82 -3.49
N PHE A 70 -10.73 2.77 -2.71
CA PHE A 70 -11.54 3.70 -1.91
C PHE A 70 -11.36 5.16 -2.32
N ALA A 71 -10.61 5.41 -3.39
CA ALA A 71 -10.65 6.71 -4.03
C ALA A 71 -12.05 6.95 -4.58
N ILE A 72 -12.54 8.16 -4.39
CA ILE A 72 -13.73 8.64 -5.06
C ILE A 72 -13.46 8.59 -6.56
N THR A 73 -14.16 7.73 -7.28
CA THR A 73 -14.08 7.65 -8.75
C THR A 73 -15.16 8.53 -9.35
N LYS A 74 -14.94 8.96 -10.61
CA LYS A 74 -15.95 9.74 -11.33
C LYS A 74 -17.30 9.01 -11.40
N SER A 75 -17.26 7.70 -11.68
CA SER A 75 -18.46 6.84 -11.72
C SER A 75 -19.28 6.91 -10.44
N VAL A 76 -18.63 6.93 -9.28
CA VAL A 76 -19.32 7.00 -7.98
C VAL A 76 -19.98 8.35 -7.77
N VAL A 77 -19.25 9.41 -8.12
CA VAL A 77 -19.77 10.78 -8.06
C VAL A 77 -21.03 10.88 -8.93
N ASP A 78 -20.97 10.37 -10.16
CA ASP A 78 -22.11 10.35 -11.08
C ASP A 78 -23.31 9.60 -10.51
N VAL A 79 -23.09 8.43 -9.91
CA VAL A 79 -24.15 7.66 -9.27
C VAL A 79 -24.79 8.44 -8.12
N ILE A 80 -24.00 9.05 -7.24
CA ILE A 80 -24.53 9.82 -6.09
C ILE A 80 -25.32 11.03 -6.58
N PHE A 81 -24.83 11.75 -7.60
CA PHE A 81 -25.57 12.87 -8.20
C PHE A 81 -26.87 12.44 -8.87
N MET A 82 -26.91 11.27 -9.52
CA MET A 82 -28.09 10.80 -10.27
C MET A 82 -29.14 10.08 -9.40
N THR A 83 -28.77 9.60 -8.21
CA THR A 83 -29.64 8.70 -7.40
C THR A 83 -29.99 9.22 -6.01
N GLU A 84 -29.58 10.44 -5.66
CA GLU A 84 -29.85 11.10 -4.37
C GLU A 84 -29.54 10.22 -3.15
N ILE A 85 -28.45 9.45 -3.19
CA ILE A 85 -27.98 8.63 -2.06
C ILE A 85 -27.16 9.52 -1.11
N ASP A 86 -27.33 9.40 0.22
CA ASP A 86 -26.42 10.08 1.16
C ASP A 86 -25.00 9.53 0.92
N PRO A 87 -24.02 10.39 0.57
CA PRO A 87 -22.65 9.96 0.30
C PRO A 87 -22.02 9.16 1.43
N LEU A 88 -22.45 9.39 2.68
CA LEU A 88 -21.96 8.62 3.82
C LEU A 88 -22.43 7.16 3.77
N GLU A 89 -23.69 6.91 3.39
CA GLU A 89 -24.22 5.54 3.23
C GLU A 89 -23.48 4.78 2.12
N TYR A 90 -23.18 5.48 1.03
CA TYR A 90 -22.44 4.89 -0.08
C TYR A 90 -21.00 4.53 0.32
N VAL A 91 -20.30 5.43 1.02
CA VAL A 91 -18.93 5.15 1.49
C VAL A 91 -18.89 3.95 2.46
N ILE A 92 -19.88 3.83 3.35
CA ILE A 92 -20.00 2.68 4.26
C ILE A 92 -20.31 1.39 3.47
N ALA A 93 -21.24 1.43 2.53
CA ALA A 93 -21.57 0.27 1.71
C ALA A 93 -20.35 -0.21 0.88
N ARG A 94 -19.64 0.74 0.27
CA ARG A 94 -18.42 0.47 -0.47
C ARG A 94 -17.32 -0.07 0.44
N SER A 95 -17.18 0.46 1.65
CA SER A 95 -16.16 0.01 2.58
C SER A 95 -16.38 -1.45 3.00
N ILE A 96 -17.63 -1.83 3.28
CA ILE A 96 -18.03 -3.21 3.52
C ILE A 96 -17.65 -4.10 2.32
N ALA A 97 -18.00 -3.70 1.10
CA ALA A 97 -17.71 -4.46 -0.11
C ALA A 97 -16.20 -4.68 -0.33
N THR A 98 -15.40 -3.61 -0.28
CA THR A 98 -13.93 -3.70 -0.37
C THR A 98 -13.30 -4.42 0.81
N GLY A 99 -13.97 -4.44 1.95
CA GLY A 99 -13.47 -4.97 3.20
C GLY A 99 -13.51 -6.47 3.32
N LEU A 100 -14.30 -7.16 2.49
CA LEU A 100 -14.43 -8.61 2.50
C LEU A 100 -13.13 -9.37 2.24
N VAL A 101 -12.12 -8.73 1.64
CA VAL A 101 -10.82 -9.36 1.42
C VAL A 101 -10.08 -9.64 2.73
N TYR A 102 -10.17 -8.74 3.70
CA TYR A 102 -9.42 -8.83 4.95
C TYR A 102 -9.83 -9.97 5.88
N PRO A 103 -11.13 -10.18 6.19
CA PRO A 103 -11.53 -11.31 7.03
C PRO A 103 -11.18 -12.64 6.35
N MET A 104 -11.31 -12.74 5.01
CA MET A 104 -10.90 -13.94 4.31
C MET A 104 -9.39 -14.16 4.38
N LEU A 105 -8.57 -13.13 4.11
CA LEU A 105 -7.10 -13.24 4.23
C LEU A 105 -6.66 -13.65 5.64
N PHE A 106 -7.23 -13.03 6.68
CA PHE A 106 -6.90 -13.40 8.06
C PHE A 106 -7.35 -14.83 8.37
N LEU A 107 -8.53 -15.24 7.90
CA LEU A 107 -9.02 -16.60 8.10
C LEU A 107 -8.03 -17.62 7.53
N VAL A 108 -7.63 -17.47 6.26
CA VAL A 108 -6.68 -18.38 5.60
C VAL A 108 -5.39 -18.58 6.40
N LEU A 109 -4.88 -17.50 7.01
CA LEU A 109 -3.60 -17.49 7.71
C LEU A 109 -3.67 -18.00 9.14
N THR A 110 -4.86 -17.97 9.76
CA THR A 110 -4.99 -18.15 11.22
C THR A 110 -5.91 -19.30 11.60
N VAL A 111 -6.68 -19.85 10.65
CA VAL A 111 -7.67 -20.91 10.93
C VAL A 111 -7.02 -22.16 11.55
N PHE A 112 -5.77 -22.45 11.20
CA PHE A 112 -5.03 -23.61 11.71
C PHE A 112 -4.50 -23.44 13.14
N ALA A 113 -4.52 -22.22 13.68
CA ALA A 113 -4.09 -21.94 15.05
C ALA A 113 -5.23 -22.03 16.07
N VAL A 114 -6.49 -22.09 15.62
CA VAL A 114 -7.67 -22.02 16.48
C VAL A 114 -8.04 -23.39 17.03
N ARG A 115 -8.21 -23.48 18.35
CA ARG A 115 -8.68 -24.70 19.02
C ARG A 115 -10.21 -24.76 19.00
N PRO A 116 -10.81 -25.96 18.86
CA PRO A 116 -12.27 -26.10 18.92
C PRO A 116 -12.81 -25.77 20.32
N GLY A 117 -13.90 -24.98 20.38
CA GLY A 117 -14.54 -24.56 21.64
C GLY A 117 -15.04 -23.11 21.62
N LEU A 118 -15.15 -22.49 22.81
CA LEU A 118 -15.52 -21.07 22.96
C LEU A 118 -14.53 -20.12 22.27
N ASP A 119 -13.28 -20.57 22.07
CA ASP A 119 -12.22 -19.91 21.34
C ASP A 119 -12.63 -19.53 19.91
N ILE A 120 -13.51 -20.31 19.27
CA ILE A 120 -14.05 -20.02 17.93
C ILE A 120 -14.87 -18.73 17.95
N ILE A 121 -15.68 -18.50 18.99
CA ILE A 121 -16.54 -17.31 19.10
C ILE A 121 -15.67 -16.06 19.24
N TYR A 122 -14.67 -16.12 20.13
CA TYR A 122 -13.73 -15.02 20.32
C TYR A 122 -12.86 -14.77 19.09
N TYR A 123 -12.48 -15.83 18.38
CA TYR A 123 -11.75 -15.75 17.11
C TYR A 123 -12.58 -15.08 16.00
N VAL A 124 -13.84 -15.50 15.81
CA VAL A 124 -14.72 -14.89 14.80
C VAL A 124 -14.97 -13.42 15.13
N ALA A 125 -15.19 -13.10 16.40
CA ALA A 125 -15.37 -11.72 16.85
C ALA A 125 -14.12 -10.87 16.60
N SER A 126 -12.93 -11.35 16.97
CA SER A 126 -11.67 -10.62 16.76
C SER A 126 -11.38 -10.45 15.26
N LEU A 127 -11.65 -11.46 14.44
CA LEU A 127 -11.48 -11.42 12.98
C LEU A 127 -12.38 -10.38 12.31
N LEU A 128 -13.66 -10.34 12.64
CA LEU A 128 -14.60 -9.37 12.08
C LEU A 128 -14.29 -7.94 12.54
N LEU A 129 -13.98 -7.75 13.83
CA LEU A 129 -13.69 -6.42 14.38
C LEU A 129 -12.37 -5.85 13.84
N MET A 130 -11.32 -6.68 13.73
CA MET A 130 -10.03 -6.23 13.20
C MET A 130 -10.08 -5.95 11.69
N SER A 131 -10.78 -6.80 10.93
CA SER A 131 -10.99 -6.53 9.51
C SER A 131 -11.80 -5.25 9.29
N GLY A 132 -12.88 -5.07 10.06
CA GLY A 132 -13.66 -3.83 10.06
C GLY A 132 -12.83 -2.61 10.43
N PHE A 133 -11.97 -2.72 11.44
CA PHE A 133 -11.05 -1.66 11.87
C PHE A 133 -10.12 -1.25 10.74
N ILE A 134 -9.43 -2.20 10.11
CA ILE A 134 -8.50 -1.93 8.99
C ILE A 134 -9.23 -1.22 7.86
N VAL A 135 -10.41 -1.70 7.48
CA VAL A 135 -11.21 -1.14 6.39
C VAL A 135 -11.58 0.31 6.67
N ILE A 136 -12.24 0.54 7.80
CA ILE A 136 -12.81 1.85 8.15
C ILE A 136 -11.68 2.85 8.41
N PHE A 137 -10.65 2.44 9.13
CA PHE A 137 -9.54 3.31 9.44
C PHE A 137 -8.78 3.72 8.18
N ILE A 138 -8.47 2.77 7.29
CA ILE A 138 -7.75 3.09 6.06
C ILE A 138 -8.62 3.94 5.13
N THR A 139 -9.94 3.71 5.06
CA THR A 139 -10.83 4.63 4.34
C THR A 139 -10.73 6.05 4.85
N ASN A 140 -10.75 6.23 6.16
CA ASN A 140 -10.73 7.55 6.77
C ASN A 140 -9.39 8.24 6.50
N VAL A 141 -8.27 7.51 6.58
CA VAL A 141 -6.93 8.04 6.29
C VAL A 141 -6.79 8.45 4.82
N GLN A 142 -7.36 7.71 3.87
CA GLN A 142 -7.29 8.06 2.45
C GLN A 142 -8.20 9.22 2.07
N LEU A 143 -9.40 9.26 2.64
CA LEU A 143 -10.34 10.35 2.43
C LEU A 143 -9.87 11.62 3.15
N SER A 144 -9.11 11.53 4.23
CA SER A 144 -8.71 12.73 4.98
C SER A 144 -7.69 13.61 4.23
N PRO A 145 -7.77 14.94 4.39
CA PRO A 145 -6.76 15.85 3.85
C PRO A 145 -5.40 15.60 4.52
N TRP A 146 -4.31 15.93 3.81
CA TRP A 146 -2.93 15.63 4.25
C TRP A 146 -2.61 16.07 5.69
N ARG A 147 -3.17 17.20 6.14
CA ARG A 147 -2.98 17.73 7.50
C ARG A 147 -3.47 16.79 8.59
N ILE A 148 -4.54 16.03 8.32
CA ILE A 148 -5.16 15.08 9.25
C ILE A 148 -4.68 13.66 8.95
N LYS A 149 -4.26 13.39 7.70
CA LYS A 149 -3.73 12.10 7.26
C LYS A 149 -2.50 11.65 8.06
N LEU A 150 -1.55 12.57 8.31
CA LEU A 150 -0.35 12.28 9.11
C LEU A 150 -0.69 11.86 10.55
N PRO A 151 -1.42 12.66 11.36
CA PRO A 151 -1.75 12.26 12.73
C PRO A 151 -2.63 11.00 12.78
N LEU A 152 -3.57 10.83 11.83
CA LEU A 152 -4.34 9.60 11.72
C LEU A 152 -3.48 8.38 11.35
N SER A 153 -2.33 8.54 10.68
CA SER A 153 -1.47 7.39 10.35
C SER A 153 -0.61 6.92 11.54
N ILE A 154 -0.41 7.75 12.57
CA ILE A 154 0.45 7.44 13.73
C ILE A 154 -0.05 6.22 14.52
N PRO A 155 -1.34 6.07 14.85
CA PRO A 155 -1.84 4.86 15.54
C PRO A 155 -1.56 3.57 14.78
N ILE A 156 -1.67 3.56 13.45
CA ILE A 156 -1.30 2.37 12.65
C ILE A 156 0.18 2.09 12.81
N LEU A 157 1.04 3.10 12.69
CA LEU A 157 2.48 2.92 12.83
C LEU A 157 2.82 2.34 14.20
N ILE A 158 2.16 2.80 15.26
CA ILE A 158 2.32 2.26 16.61
C ILE A 158 1.87 0.80 16.68
N ILE A 159 0.70 0.46 16.12
CA ILE A 159 0.21 -0.93 16.08
C ILE A 159 1.19 -1.84 15.33
N LEU A 160 1.71 -1.38 14.18
CA LEU A 160 2.72 -2.09 13.39
C LEU A 160 4.02 -2.27 14.20
N SER A 161 4.51 -1.22 14.86
CA SER A 161 5.70 -1.30 15.71
C SER A 161 5.49 -2.28 16.88
N ILE A 162 4.35 -2.24 17.56
CA ILE A 162 4.02 -3.18 18.64
C ILE A 162 3.97 -4.62 18.11
N SER A 163 3.36 -4.83 16.93
CA SER A 163 3.31 -6.16 16.30
C SER A 163 4.69 -6.73 15.97
N LEU A 164 5.67 -5.86 15.67
CA LEU A 164 7.06 -6.26 15.43
C LEU A 164 7.84 -6.55 16.71
N PHE A 165 7.77 -5.67 17.71
CA PHE A 165 8.65 -5.75 18.89
C PHE A 165 8.06 -6.58 20.05
N LYS A 166 6.74 -6.57 20.22
CA LYS A 166 6.04 -7.30 21.29
C LYS A 166 4.73 -7.89 20.73
N PRO A 167 4.81 -8.99 19.96
CA PRO A 167 3.67 -9.51 19.21
C PRO A 167 2.47 -9.87 20.09
N ARG A 168 2.71 -10.33 21.34
CA ARG A 168 1.65 -10.63 22.32
C ARG A 168 0.81 -9.43 22.74
N LEU A 169 1.36 -8.21 22.66
CA LEU A 169 0.63 -6.96 22.95
C LEU A 169 -0.11 -6.45 21.72
N SER A 170 0.13 -7.03 20.55
CA SER A 170 -0.51 -6.57 19.33
C SER A 170 -1.99 -6.94 19.32
N PRO A 171 -2.85 -6.07 18.78
CA PRO A 171 -4.25 -6.41 18.55
C PRO A 171 -4.41 -7.68 17.70
N PHE A 172 -3.51 -7.89 16.72
CA PHE A 172 -3.54 -9.04 15.81
C PHE A 172 -3.28 -10.38 16.48
N TYR A 173 -2.68 -10.40 17.67
CA TYR A 173 -2.44 -11.63 18.41
C TYR A 173 -3.73 -12.35 18.83
N GLY A 174 -4.84 -11.62 18.94
CA GLY A 174 -6.18 -12.21 19.16
C GLY A 174 -6.69 -13.09 18.03
N LEU A 175 -6.02 -13.12 16.88
CA LEU A 175 -6.29 -14.06 15.79
C LEU A 175 -5.54 -15.40 15.96
N ILE A 176 -4.51 -15.44 16.80
CA ILE A 176 -3.72 -16.66 17.09
C ILE A 176 -4.22 -17.31 18.38
N SER A 177 -4.30 -16.52 19.45
CA SER A 177 -4.78 -16.95 20.75
C SER A 177 -6.05 -16.14 21.06
N PRO A 178 -7.22 -16.60 20.59
CA PRO A 178 -8.46 -15.88 20.82
C PRO A 178 -8.75 -15.81 22.33
N SER A 179 -9.02 -14.60 22.81
CA SER A 179 -9.35 -14.36 24.21
C SER A 179 -10.31 -13.17 24.32
N PRO A 180 -11.11 -13.07 25.39
CA PRO A 180 -12.06 -11.96 25.56
C PRO A 180 -11.34 -10.60 25.62
N ILE A 181 -10.11 -10.55 26.15
CA ILE A 181 -9.32 -9.32 26.24
C ILE A 181 -9.01 -8.78 24.83
N TYR A 182 -8.60 -9.64 23.90
CA TYR A 182 -8.31 -9.21 22.53
C TYR A 182 -9.56 -8.82 21.76
N VAL A 183 -10.72 -9.42 22.06
CA VAL A 183 -12.01 -8.99 21.48
C VAL A 183 -12.37 -7.58 21.95
N VAL A 184 -12.18 -7.26 23.22
CA VAL A 184 -12.40 -5.91 23.75
C VAL A 184 -11.43 -4.90 23.12
N TYR A 185 -10.16 -5.27 22.93
CA TYR A 185 -9.21 -4.43 22.18
C TYR A 185 -9.63 -4.21 20.72
N ALA A 186 -10.08 -5.27 20.03
CA ALA A 186 -10.59 -5.18 18.67
C ALA A 186 -11.79 -4.24 18.58
N LEU A 187 -12.72 -4.37 19.53
CA LEU A 187 -13.91 -3.54 19.64
C LEU A 187 -13.54 -2.06 19.85
N ALA A 188 -12.63 -1.79 20.79
CA ALA A 188 -12.17 -0.43 21.08
C ALA A 188 -11.54 0.23 19.85
N LEU A 189 -10.69 -0.50 19.12
CA LEU A 189 -10.09 -0.02 17.87
C LEU A 189 -11.13 0.23 16.78
N PHE A 190 -12.08 -0.71 16.61
CA PHE A 190 -13.16 -0.58 15.63
C PHE A 190 -14.05 0.64 15.92
N VAL A 191 -14.44 0.83 17.18
CA VAL A 191 -15.24 1.98 17.62
C VAL A 191 -14.46 3.28 17.43
N LEU A 192 -13.18 3.31 17.76
CA LEU A 192 -12.33 4.48 17.52
C LEU A 192 -12.26 4.81 16.02
N ALA A 193 -12.12 3.81 15.15
CA ALA A 193 -12.15 4.02 13.71
C ALA A 193 -13.47 4.62 13.23
N LEU A 194 -14.62 4.19 13.76
CA LEU A 194 -15.92 4.78 13.45
C LEU A 194 -16.00 6.27 13.85
N PHE A 195 -15.41 6.66 14.98
CA PHE A 195 -15.38 8.06 15.42
C PHE A 195 -14.49 8.95 14.54
N THR A 196 -13.50 8.38 13.86
CA THR A 196 -12.59 9.13 12.97
C THR A 196 -13.15 9.41 11.57
N ILE A 197 -14.38 9.01 11.26
CA ILE A 197 -14.99 9.21 9.93
C ILE A 197 -15.16 10.71 9.66
N PRO A 198 -14.54 11.27 8.61
CA PRO A 198 -14.62 12.70 8.32
C PRO A 198 -15.95 13.02 7.60
N LYS A 199 -17.08 12.96 8.32
CA LYS A 199 -18.45 13.04 7.77
C LYS A 199 -18.69 14.30 6.94
N GLN A 200 -18.25 15.46 7.43
CA GLN A 200 -18.39 16.74 6.74
C GLN A 200 -17.58 16.77 5.44
N TYR A 201 -16.34 16.28 5.50
CA TYR A 201 -15.44 16.22 4.34
C TYR A 201 -15.96 15.29 3.24
N ILE A 202 -16.54 14.15 3.62
CA ILE A 202 -17.17 13.22 2.68
C ILE A 202 -18.33 13.91 1.97
N ARG A 203 -19.23 14.60 2.71
CA ARG A 203 -20.35 15.32 2.12
C ARG A 203 -19.90 16.41 1.15
N GLU A 204 -18.91 17.22 1.54
CA GLU A 204 -18.34 18.28 0.68
C GLU A 204 -17.67 17.74 -0.59
N LEU A 205 -16.96 16.60 -0.50
CA LEU A 205 -16.31 15.97 -1.65
C LEU A 205 -17.30 15.56 -2.74
N TYR A 206 -18.47 15.07 -2.35
CA TYR A 206 -19.48 14.60 -3.29
C TYR A 206 -20.32 15.74 -3.84
N THR A 207 -20.68 16.74 -3.03
CA THR A 207 -21.45 17.90 -3.51
C THR A 207 -20.61 18.84 -4.38
N ASN A 208 -19.30 18.95 -4.14
CA ASN A 208 -18.42 19.85 -4.88
C ASN A 208 -17.49 19.14 -5.89
N ALA A 209 -17.75 17.86 -6.23
CA ALA A 209 -16.90 17.11 -7.13
C ALA A 209 -16.77 17.75 -8.53
N TYR A 210 -17.82 18.45 -8.96
CA TYR A 210 -17.90 19.16 -10.24
C TYR A 210 -17.52 20.64 -10.17
N GLY A 211 -17.23 21.18 -8.99
CA GLY A 211 -16.94 22.63 -8.82
C GLY A 211 -18.13 23.54 -9.10
N LEU A 212 -19.35 22.99 -9.24
CA LEU A 212 -20.57 23.74 -9.58
C LEU A 212 -21.10 24.55 -8.39
N LEU A 213 -20.85 24.08 -7.17
CA LEU A 213 -21.30 24.71 -5.94
C LEU A 213 -20.13 25.45 -5.32
N ASN A 214 -20.06 26.74 -5.59
CA ASN A 214 -19.02 27.70 -5.16
C ASN A 214 -19.06 27.98 -3.63
N PHE A 215 -19.25 26.95 -2.81
CA PHE A 215 -19.13 27.08 -1.37
C PHE A 215 -17.66 27.26 -1.01
N ARG A 216 -17.35 28.24 -0.12
CA ARG A 216 -16.05 28.35 0.56
C ARG A 216 -15.80 27.06 1.34
N SER A 217 -15.27 26.05 0.66
CA SER A 217 -15.00 24.75 1.26
C SER A 217 -13.68 24.82 2.00
N THR A 218 -13.57 24.05 3.08
CA THR A 218 -12.28 23.86 3.78
C THR A 218 -11.24 23.13 2.91
N LEU A 219 -11.72 22.55 1.81
CA LEU A 219 -11.02 21.90 0.71
C LEU A 219 -10.36 22.89 -0.27
N GLU A 220 -10.90 24.10 -0.40
CA GLU A 220 -10.23 25.12 -1.17
C GLU A 220 -8.95 25.51 -0.43
N PRO A 221 -7.80 25.55 -1.12
CA PRO A 221 -6.71 26.39 -0.64
C PRO A 221 -7.31 27.75 -0.37
N ARG A 222 -6.86 28.43 0.68
CA ARG A 222 -7.00 29.88 0.71
C ARG A 222 -6.47 30.37 -0.64
N GLN A 223 -7.36 30.68 -1.58
CA GLN A 223 -7.07 31.59 -2.66
C GLN A 223 -6.82 32.88 -1.91
N THR A 224 -5.57 33.07 -1.47
CA THR A 224 -5.07 34.34 -1.00
C THR A 224 -5.52 35.32 -2.07
N GLY A 225 -6.40 36.24 -1.68
CA GLY A 225 -7.18 37.05 -2.59
C GLY A 225 -6.35 37.61 -3.74
N LYS A 226 -7.05 37.81 -4.86
CA LYS A 226 -6.53 38.13 -6.20
C LYS A 226 -6.02 36.89 -6.91
N GLY A 227 -6.63 36.59 -8.06
CA GLY A 227 -6.14 35.61 -9.03
C GLY A 227 -4.71 35.93 -9.43
N LYS A 228 -3.75 35.52 -8.62
CA LYS A 228 -2.39 35.28 -9.05
C LYS A 228 -2.52 34.11 -10.00
N LEU A 229 -2.69 34.43 -11.29
CA LEU A 229 -2.32 33.56 -12.40
C LEU A 229 -1.14 32.73 -11.92
N ILE A 230 -1.33 31.42 -11.87
CA ILE A 230 -0.27 30.46 -11.56
C ILE A 230 0.92 30.95 -12.36
N LYS A 231 1.92 31.56 -11.69
CA LYS A 231 3.04 32.24 -12.34
C LYS A 231 3.50 31.30 -13.45
N THR A 232 3.29 31.70 -14.71
CA THR A 232 3.56 30.88 -15.89
C THR A 232 5.03 30.57 -15.83
N ILE A 233 5.36 29.40 -15.28
CA ILE A 233 6.74 28.97 -15.24
C ILE A 233 7.08 28.66 -16.68
N SER A 234 8.08 29.36 -17.20
CA SER A 234 8.68 29.00 -18.47
C SER A 234 9.16 27.56 -18.38
N PHE A 235 8.67 26.73 -19.30
CA PHE A 235 9.15 25.37 -19.42
C PHE A 235 10.67 25.39 -19.63
N PRO A 236 11.45 24.60 -18.86
CA PRO A 236 12.87 24.48 -19.12
C PRO A 236 13.10 24.04 -20.57
N ARG A 237 14.06 24.68 -21.25
CA ARG A 237 14.38 24.37 -22.65
C ARG A 237 15.29 23.14 -22.80
N THR A 238 15.98 22.74 -21.73
CA THR A 238 16.89 21.59 -21.73
C THR A 238 16.16 20.31 -21.35
N GLN A 239 16.58 19.19 -21.94
CA GLN A 239 16.01 17.87 -21.69
C GLN A 239 16.07 17.52 -20.19
N TRP A 240 17.22 17.73 -19.55
CA TRP A 240 17.41 17.53 -18.11
C TRP A 240 16.57 18.48 -17.25
N GLY A 241 16.41 19.74 -17.71
CA GLY A 241 15.55 20.70 -17.04
C GLY A 241 14.09 20.23 -17.03
N VAL A 242 13.58 19.71 -18.16
CA VAL A 242 12.21 19.16 -18.25
C VAL A 242 12.04 17.97 -17.31
N ILE A 243 12.99 17.03 -17.34
CA ILE A 243 12.96 15.85 -16.48
C ILE A 243 12.93 16.28 -15.00
N TRP A 244 13.84 17.17 -14.58
CA TRP A 244 13.91 17.66 -13.21
C TRP A 244 12.67 18.44 -12.78
N PHE A 245 12.12 19.25 -13.69
CA PHE A 245 10.90 20.01 -13.45
C PHE A 245 9.72 19.08 -13.20
N THR A 246 9.59 18.02 -14.01
CA THR A 246 8.52 17.02 -13.87
C THR A 246 8.68 16.14 -12.63
N SER A 247 9.91 15.87 -12.17
CA SER A 247 10.16 15.10 -10.95
C SER A 247 9.98 15.94 -9.67
N ALA A 248 10.40 17.21 -9.69
CA ALA A 248 10.35 18.09 -8.53
C ALA A 248 8.93 18.58 -8.22
N TYR A 249 8.15 18.93 -9.23
CA TYR A 249 6.90 19.65 -9.04
C TYR A 249 5.68 18.81 -9.43
N ALA A 250 4.97 18.29 -8.44
CA ALA A 250 3.58 17.89 -8.65
C ALA A 250 2.69 19.11 -8.48
N VAL A 251 1.99 19.48 -9.56
CA VAL A 251 0.94 20.50 -9.51
C VAL A 251 -0.35 19.80 -9.08
N ASN A 252 -0.82 20.12 -7.87
CA ASN A 252 -2.15 19.72 -7.46
C ASN A 252 -3.15 20.77 -7.98
N VAL A 253 -3.84 20.47 -9.09
CA VAL A 253 -4.78 21.39 -9.74
C VAL A 253 -5.92 21.79 -8.80
N ARG A 254 -6.46 20.86 -7.99
CA ARG A 254 -7.50 21.18 -6.99
C ARG A 254 -7.05 22.16 -5.93
N SER A 255 -5.78 22.10 -5.54
CA SER A 255 -5.28 22.92 -4.44
C SER A 255 -4.43 24.11 -4.89
N GLY A 256 -4.22 24.32 -6.19
CA GLY A 256 -3.28 25.32 -6.73
C GLY A 256 -1.86 25.27 -6.14
N ALA A 257 -1.56 24.26 -5.30
CA ALA A 257 -0.44 24.25 -4.40
C ALA A 257 0.62 23.34 -5.01
N ARG A 258 1.81 23.90 -5.14
CA ARG A 258 2.97 23.17 -5.62
C ARG A 258 3.55 22.42 -4.43
N SER A 259 3.66 21.11 -4.59
CA SER A 259 4.28 20.27 -3.58
C SER A 259 5.56 19.69 -4.17
N ASN A 260 6.69 19.95 -3.51
CA ASN A 260 7.97 19.40 -3.92
C ASN A 260 7.95 17.90 -3.61
N VAL A 261 7.76 17.06 -4.64
CA VAL A 261 7.64 15.61 -4.49
C VAL A 261 8.99 15.04 -4.10
N LEU A 262 10.07 15.53 -4.71
CA LEU A 262 11.44 15.15 -4.38
C LEU A 262 11.73 15.33 -2.89
N LYS A 263 11.46 16.52 -2.33
CA LYS A 263 11.70 16.79 -0.90
C LYS A 263 10.94 15.85 0.02
N ARG A 264 9.71 15.46 -0.34
CA ARG A 264 8.90 14.53 0.47
C ARG A 264 9.40 13.10 0.36
N VAL A 265 9.66 12.64 -0.86
CA VAL A 265 10.11 11.28 -1.13
C VAL A 265 11.48 11.03 -0.51
N THR A 266 12.41 12.00 -0.63
CA THR A 266 13.72 11.91 0.03
C THR A 266 13.59 11.85 1.53
N LEU A 267 12.83 12.77 2.14
CA LEU A 267 12.70 12.84 3.59
C LEU A 267 12.09 11.55 4.14
N VAL A 268 11.01 11.06 3.53
CA VAL A 268 10.36 9.81 3.94
C VAL A 268 11.31 8.63 3.78
N SER A 269 11.98 8.52 2.63
CA SER A 269 12.93 7.42 2.38
C SER A 269 14.10 7.41 3.37
N VAL A 270 14.72 8.58 3.62
CA VAL A 270 15.82 8.72 4.57
C VAL A 270 15.36 8.36 5.98
N LEU A 271 14.20 8.85 6.43
CA LEU A 271 13.69 8.51 7.76
C LEU A 271 13.50 7.00 7.94
N PHE A 272 12.90 6.32 6.96
CA PHE A 272 12.72 4.88 7.04
C PHE A 272 14.02 4.10 6.94
N ALA A 273 14.94 4.49 6.06
CA ALA A 273 16.26 3.87 5.93
C ALA A 273 17.08 4.01 7.22
N VAL A 274 17.07 5.19 7.86
CA VAL A 274 17.71 5.41 9.17
C VAL A 274 17.05 4.56 10.24
N SER A 275 15.71 4.52 10.29
CA SER A 275 15.00 3.68 11.26
C SER A 275 15.35 2.20 11.10
N TYR A 276 15.51 1.74 9.86
CA TYR A 276 15.95 0.38 9.56
C TYR A 276 17.37 0.11 10.06
N CYS A 277 18.32 1.02 9.79
CA CYS A 277 19.68 0.90 10.31
C CYS A 277 19.68 0.81 11.84
N VAL A 278 18.96 1.69 12.53
CA VAL A 278 18.85 1.69 14.00
C VAL A 278 18.28 0.37 14.50
N VAL A 279 17.20 -0.12 13.91
CA VAL A 279 16.59 -1.41 14.27
C VAL A 279 17.55 -2.57 14.03
N SER A 280 18.29 -2.55 12.91
CA SER A 280 19.27 -3.59 12.56
C SER A 280 20.47 -3.64 13.53
N LEU A 281 20.83 -2.51 14.15
CA LEU A 281 21.89 -2.43 15.15
C LEU A 281 21.44 -2.93 16.53
N ILE A 282 20.15 -2.72 16.86
CA ILE A 282 19.58 -3.14 18.14
C ILE A 282 19.32 -4.66 18.15
N ILE A 283 18.85 -5.21 17.04
CA ILE A 283 18.49 -6.62 16.92
C ILE A 283 19.76 -7.48 16.78
N ARG A 284 19.98 -8.33 17.79
CA ARG A 284 21.06 -9.33 17.79
C ARG A 284 20.50 -10.70 17.41
N GLY A 285 21.15 -11.37 16.46
CA GLY A 285 20.78 -12.72 16.03
C GLY A 285 20.58 -12.83 14.51
N MET A 286 21.18 -13.87 13.92
CA MET A 286 21.19 -14.08 12.47
C MET A 286 19.78 -14.28 11.89
N THR A 287 18.91 -15.02 12.60
CA THR A 287 17.53 -15.27 12.21
C THR A 287 16.72 -13.97 12.15
N PHE A 288 16.83 -13.12 13.18
CA PHE A 288 16.13 -11.84 13.21
C PHE A 288 16.68 -10.85 12.18
N GLN A 289 17.98 -10.87 11.88
CA GLN A 289 18.58 -10.05 10.83
C GLN A 289 18.13 -10.46 9.42
N LEU A 290 18.06 -11.77 9.17
CA LEU A 290 17.49 -12.33 7.93
C LEU A 290 16.05 -11.86 7.75
N ILE A 291 15.24 -12.06 8.78
CA ILE A 291 13.84 -11.68 8.83
C ILE A 291 13.64 -10.18 8.53
N THR A 292 14.38 -9.32 9.22
CA THR A 292 14.21 -7.87 9.09
C THR A 292 14.67 -7.35 7.73
N SER A 293 15.77 -7.90 7.19
CA SER A 293 16.27 -7.54 5.86
C SER A 293 15.34 -8.02 4.74
N ALA A 294 14.85 -9.26 4.79
CA ALA A 294 13.86 -9.76 3.83
C ALA A 294 12.54 -8.97 3.91
N LEU A 295 12.06 -8.67 5.12
CA LEU A 295 10.83 -7.91 5.35
C LEU A 295 10.95 -6.48 4.83
N SER A 296 12.02 -5.76 5.18
CA SER A 296 12.26 -4.41 4.68
C SER A 296 12.31 -4.38 3.15
N PHE A 297 13.01 -5.33 2.52
CA PHE A 297 13.13 -5.38 1.06
C PHE A 297 11.76 -5.61 0.41
N TYR A 298 10.99 -6.56 0.93
CA TYR A 298 9.63 -6.82 0.50
C TYR A 298 8.74 -5.56 0.59
N LEU A 299 8.82 -4.83 1.71
CA LEU A 299 8.04 -3.62 1.93
C LEU A 299 8.43 -2.50 0.96
N ILE A 300 9.72 -2.27 0.75
CA ILE A 300 10.21 -1.29 -0.22
C ILE A 300 9.71 -1.63 -1.62
N TYR A 301 9.83 -2.90 -2.01
CA TYR A 301 9.42 -3.39 -3.31
C TYR A 301 7.92 -3.17 -3.56
N LEU A 302 7.07 -3.57 -2.61
CA LEU A 302 5.62 -3.36 -2.70
C LEU A 302 5.24 -1.88 -2.74
N MET A 303 5.85 -1.06 -1.88
CA MET A 303 5.56 0.38 -1.84
C MET A 303 5.96 1.04 -3.15
N LEU A 304 7.14 0.73 -3.68
CA LEU A 304 7.62 1.28 -4.94
C LEU A 304 6.71 0.87 -6.12
N TYR A 305 6.30 -0.41 -6.17
CA TYR A 305 5.33 -0.88 -7.16
C TYR A 305 4.01 -0.11 -7.09
N SER A 306 3.46 0.05 -5.88
CA SER A 306 2.20 0.74 -5.68
C SER A 306 2.28 2.21 -6.11
N VAL A 307 3.37 2.90 -5.77
CA VAL A 307 3.57 4.30 -6.14
C VAL A 307 3.76 4.43 -7.64
N LEU A 308 4.63 3.63 -8.26
CA LEU A 308 4.92 3.77 -9.69
C LEU A 308 3.74 3.43 -10.61
N SER A 309 2.89 2.50 -10.21
CA SER A 309 1.66 2.17 -10.94
C SER A 309 0.55 3.20 -10.68
N THR A 310 0.45 3.72 -9.44
CA THR A 310 -0.56 4.72 -9.05
C THR A 310 -0.30 6.09 -9.63
N THR A 311 0.96 6.52 -9.70
CA THR A 311 1.30 7.84 -10.23
C THR A 311 1.09 7.94 -11.74
N ILE A 312 0.98 6.83 -12.49
CA ILE A 312 0.73 6.88 -13.94
C ILE A 312 -0.57 7.62 -14.27
N SER A 313 -1.62 7.39 -13.48
CA SER A 313 -2.91 8.04 -13.67
C SER A 313 -2.90 9.52 -13.33
N ASN A 314 -1.97 9.95 -12.47
CA ASN A 314 -1.91 11.30 -11.90
C ASN A 314 -0.84 12.19 -12.56
N GLU A 315 0.09 11.58 -13.30
CA GLU A 315 1.15 12.25 -14.04
C GLU A 315 0.60 12.82 -15.36
N ARG A 316 0.18 14.09 -15.33
CA ARG A 316 -0.10 14.85 -16.55
C ARG A 316 1.22 15.40 -17.10
N LEU A 317 1.73 14.79 -18.17
CA LEU A 317 2.71 15.46 -19.02
C LEU A 317 1.98 16.45 -19.93
N TRP A 318 2.61 17.61 -20.10
CA TRP A 318 2.24 18.72 -20.97
C TRP A 318 2.32 18.34 -22.46
N LEU A 319 2.93 17.18 -22.74
CA LEU A 319 3.04 16.55 -24.04
C LEU A 319 2.02 15.41 -24.12
N SER A 320 1.25 15.37 -25.20
CA SER A 320 0.35 14.26 -25.46
C SER A 320 1.10 13.12 -26.13
N LEU A 321 0.75 11.87 -25.79
CA LEU A 321 1.29 10.69 -26.46
C LEU A 321 1.00 10.72 -27.98
N SER A 322 -0.11 11.35 -28.37
CA SER A 322 -0.55 11.51 -29.76
C SER A 322 0.28 12.52 -30.58
N THR A 323 0.95 13.47 -29.93
CA THR A 323 1.71 14.52 -30.64
C THR A 323 3.18 14.14 -30.84
N ASP A 324 3.84 13.60 -29.80
CA ASP A 324 5.23 13.18 -29.89
C ASP A 324 5.49 12.02 -28.91
N PRO A 325 5.34 10.76 -29.36
CA PRO A 325 5.46 9.61 -28.49
C PRO A 325 6.90 9.42 -28.00
N TYR A 326 7.90 9.75 -28.81
CA TYR A 326 9.30 9.55 -28.45
C TYR A 326 9.73 10.48 -27.30
N CYS A 327 9.49 11.79 -27.44
CA CYS A 327 9.81 12.75 -26.38
C CYS A 327 8.99 12.48 -25.11
N TYR A 328 7.74 12.04 -25.27
CA TYR A 328 6.89 11.67 -24.15
C TYR A 328 7.50 10.54 -23.32
N PHE A 329 7.86 9.41 -23.95
CA PHE A 329 8.46 8.29 -23.23
C PHE A 329 9.83 8.65 -22.67
N LYS A 330 10.68 9.35 -23.42
CA LYS A 330 12.01 9.78 -22.98
C LYS A 330 11.96 10.61 -21.70
N TYR A 331 11.16 11.68 -21.67
CA TYR A 331 11.09 12.55 -20.49
C TYR A 331 10.43 11.87 -19.30
N ARG A 332 9.40 11.04 -19.55
CA ARG A 332 8.67 10.39 -18.47
C ARG A 332 9.45 9.25 -17.82
N MET A 333 10.11 8.41 -18.63
CA MET A 333 10.97 7.37 -18.10
C MET A 333 12.15 7.99 -17.36
N GLY A 334 12.77 9.04 -17.91
CA GLY A 334 13.83 9.79 -17.23
C GLY A 334 13.39 10.40 -15.89
N ALA A 335 12.19 10.96 -15.81
CA ALA A 335 11.69 11.54 -14.55
C ALA A 335 11.41 10.46 -13.51
N ARG A 336 10.85 9.33 -13.94
CA ARG A 336 10.56 8.19 -13.06
C ARG A 336 11.82 7.52 -12.56
N THR A 337 12.82 7.32 -13.42
CA THR A 337 14.11 6.76 -13.00
C THR A 337 14.78 7.66 -11.98
N ILE A 338 14.81 8.99 -12.18
CA ILE A 338 15.36 9.91 -11.17
C ILE A 338 14.59 9.83 -9.84
N MET A 339 13.26 9.80 -9.90
CA MET A 339 12.44 9.68 -8.68
C MET A 339 12.68 8.35 -7.95
N THR A 340 12.77 7.22 -8.66
CA THR A 340 13.09 5.92 -8.06
C THR A 340 14.50 5.88 -7.51
N THR A 341 15.47 6.45 -8.22
CA THR A 341 16.85 6.56 -7.76
C THR A 341 16.92 7.31 -6.45
N ILE A 342 16.31 8.49 -6.39
CA ILE A 342 16.32 9.34 -5.21
C ILE A 342 15.55 8.70 -4.04
N ALA A 343 14.50 7.93 -4.33
CA ALA A 343 13.78 7.15 -3.33
C ALA A 343 14.59 5.96 -2.80
N LEU A 344 15.42 5.31 -3.62
CA LEU A 344 16.09 4.05 -3.26
C LEU A 344 17.54 4.22 -2.79
N ILE A 345 18.24 5.30 -3.16
CA ILE A 345 19.63 5.56 -2.71
C ILE A 345 19.79 5.44 -1.18
N PRO A 346 18.92 6.03 -0.34
CA PRO A 346 19.05 5.90 1.12
C PRO A 346 18.97 4.45 1.60
N TRP A 347 18.17 3.61 0.93
CA TRP A 347 18.03 2.18 1.26
C TRP A 347 19.20 1.34 0.75
N VAL A 348 19.73 1.64 -0.43
CA VAL A 348 20.97 1.02 -0.93
C VAL A 348 22.10 1.27 0.06
N ALA A 349 22.25 2.51 0.54
CA ALA A 349 23.22 2.86 1.57
C ALA A 349 22.95 2.11 2.89
N ALA A 350 21.70 2.01 3.32
CA ALA A 350 21.33 1.28 4.54
C ALA A 350 21.73 -0.21 4.50
N TYR A 351 21.47 -0.90 3.38
CA TYR A 351 21.88 -2.30 3.20
C TYR A 351 23.40 -2.44 3.09
N ALA A 352 24.08 -1.49 2.45
CA ALA A 352 25.54 -1.48 2.40
C ALA A 352 26.14 -1.32 3.80
N VAL A 353 25.60 -0.43 4.64
CA VAL A 353 26.05 -0.27 6.03
C VAL A 353 25.77 -1.53 6.85
N GLN A 354 24.60 -2.15 6.69
CA GLN A 354 24.29 -3.40 7.37
C GLN A 354 25.23 -4.55 6.97
N SER A 355 25.73 -4.55 5.73
CA SER A 355 26.63 -5.61 5.24
C SER A 355 27.93 -5.75 6.04
N VAL A 356 28.32 -4.71 6.80
CA VAL A 356 29.46 -4.75 7.72
C VAL A 356 29.30 -5.83 8.79
N PHE A 357 28.08 -6.06 9.29
CA PHE A 357 27.80 -7.05 10.33
C PHE A 357 26.98 -8.25 9.81
N PHE A 358 26.26 -8.09 8.69
CA PHE A 358 25.47 -9.14 8.05
C PHE A 358 25.69 -9.13 6.53
N LYS A 359 26.76 -9.79 6.08
CA LYS A 359 27.23 -9.81 4.68
C LYS A 359 26.14 -10.05 3.63
N PRO A 360 25.14 -10.95 3.83
CA PRO A 360 24.09 -11.17 2.84
C PRO A 360 23.30 -9.91 2.47
N ALA A 361 23.21 -8.91 3.35
CA ALA A 361 22.49 -7.65 3.05
C ALA A 361 23.03 -6.90 1.83
N LEU A 362 24.31 -7.08 1.46
CA LEU A 362 24.90 -6.43 0.29
C LEU A 362 24.17 -6.82 -1.02
N PHE A 363 23.68 -8.06 -1.11
CA PHE A 363 22.95 -8.53 -2.28
C PHE A 363 21.58 -7.85 -2.43
N LEU A 364 20.96 -7.41 -1.33
CA LEU A 364 19.74 -6.59 -1.36
C LEU A 364 20.03 -5.17 -1.87
N ALA A 365 21.20 -4.61 -1.54
CA ALA A 365 21.64 -3.32 -2.06
C ALA A 365 21.76 -3.39 -3.60
N MET A 366 22.40 -4.45 -4.11
CA MET A 366 22.53 -4.69 -5.56
C MET A 366 21.16 -4.92 -6.22
N ALA A 367 20.28 -5.67 -5.57
CA ALA A 367 18.91 -5.86 -6.05
C ALA A 367 18.17 -4.52 -6.17
N LEU A 368 18.28 -3.63 -5.17
CA LEU A 368 17.68 -2.29 -5.25
C LEU A 368 18.25 -1.45 -6.39
N VAL A 369 19.55 -1.56 -6.69
CA VAL A 369 20.14 -0.89 -7.86
C VAL A 369 19.51 -1.39 -9.16
N SER A 370 19.26 -2.70 -9.30
CA SER A 370 18.53 -3.25 -10.45
C SER A 370 17.07 -2.79 -10.50
N VAL A 371 16.41 -2.68 -9.35
CA VAL A 371 15.03 -2.18 -9.21
C VAL A 371 14.90 -0.75 -9.74
N ILE A 372 15.90 0.12 -9.52
CA ILE A 372 15.91 1.51 -10.05
C ILE A 372 15.70 1.55 -11.57
N MET A 373 16.31 0.62 -12.31
CA MET A 373 16.27 0.62 -13.78
C MET A 373 15.03 -0.07 -14.35
N THR A 374 14.55 -1.09 -13.66
CA THR A 374 13.50 -1.99 -14.15
C THR A 374 12.10 -1.53 -13.75
N MET A 375 11.94 -0.98 -12.55
CA MET A 375 10.63 -0.64 -12.01
C MET A 375 9.88 0.47 -12.74
N PRO A 376 10.52 1.55 -13.22
CA PRO A 376 9.83 2.55 -14.04
C PRO A 376 9.17 1.94 -15.27
N VAL A 377 9.84 0.99 -15.92
CA VAL A 377 9.37 0.27 -17.11
C VAL A 377 8.27 -0.72 -16.74
N LEU A 378 8.49 -1.56 -15.72
CA LEU A 378 7.50 -2.51 -15.22
C LEU A 378 6.21 -1.82 -14.80
N GLY A 379 6.29 -0.71 -14.06
CA GLY A 379 5.12 0.07 -13.65
C GLY A 379 4.31 0.55 -14.85
N TRP A 380 4.97 0.93 -15.94
CA TRP A 380 4.34 1.34 -17.20
C TRP A 380 3.68 0.19 -17.95
N LEU A 381 4.38 -0.94 -18.12
CA LEU A 381 3.83 -2.13 -18.76
C LEU A 381 2.60 -2.66 -18.02
N ILE A 382 2.71 -2.71 -16.69
CA ILE A 382 1.61 -3.14 -15.81
C ILE A 382 0.43 -2.18 -15.92
N ALA A 383 0.68 -0.87 -15.97
CA ALA A 383 -0.40 0.09 -16.11
C ALA A 383 -1.10 0.02 -17.46
N ALA A 384 -0.35 -0.19 -18.54
CA ALA A 384 -0.90 -0.45 -19.86
C ALA A 384 -1.74 -1.74 -19.85
N TYR A 385 -1.24 -2.81 -19.24
CA TYR A 385 -1.91 -4.11 -19.18
C TYR A 385 -3.22 -4.09 -18.36
N ILE A 386 -3.20 -3.43 -17.20
CA ILE A 386 -4.38 -3.23 -16.35
C ILE A 386 -5.37 -2.24 -17.03
N GLY A 387 -4.88 -1.39 -17.92
CA GLY A 387 -5.68 -0.35 -18.56
C GLY A 387 -6.00 0.79 -17.60
N ILE A 388 -5.01 1.22 -16.81
CA ILE A 388 -5.15 2.35 -15.89
C ILE A 388 -5.44 3.61 -16.72
N PRO A 389 -6.63 4.25 -16.57
CA PRO A 389 -6.94 5.45 -17.30
C PRO A 389 -6.05 6.61 -16.84
N GLN A 390 -5.53 7.38 -17.79
CA GLN A 390 -4.91 8.67 -17.49
C GLN A 390 -6.02 9.66 -17.14
N VAL A 391 -5.98 10.26 -15.94
CA VAL A 391 -7.04 11.14 -15.47
C VAL A 391 -6.98 12.46 -16.24
N ARG A 392 -8.00 12.74 -17.07
CA ARG A 392 -7.99 13.90 -17.99
C ARG A 392 -8.74 15.15 -17.49
N GLU A 393 -9.75 15.00 -16.62
CA GLU A 393 -10.74 16.09 -16.41
C GLU A 393 -10.98 16.49 -14.93
N LEU A 394 -11.24 15.55 -14.02
CA LEU A 394 -11.70 15.86 -12.64
C LEU A 394 -10.66 15.60 -11.52
N GLN A 395 -9.45 15.19 -11.89
CA GLN A 395 -8.46 14.59 -10.96
C GLN A 395 -8.99 13.38 -10.17
N LEU A 396 -10.10 12.79 -10.60
CA LEU A 396 -10.65 11.55 -10.06
C LEU A 396 -10.32 10.36 -10.98
N PRO A 397 -9.99 9.19 -10.44
CA PRO A 397 -9.91 7.97 -11.23
C PRO A 397 -11.23 7.73 -11.98
N GLN A 398 -11.14 7.38 -13.27
CA GLN A 398 -12.32 7.19 -14.14
C GLN A 398 -13.04 5.86 -13.89
N ARG A 399 -12.34 4.85 -13.37
CA ARG A 399 -12.87 3.49 -13.22
C ARG A 399 -12.47 2.90 -11.88
N ASP A 400 -13.39 2.17 -11.26
CA ASP A 400 -13.12 1.38 -10.07
C ASP A 400 -12.16 0.22 -10.35
N VAL A 401 -11.42 -0.18 -9.33
CA VAL A 401 -10.53 -1.35 -9.39
C VAL A 401 -11.38 -2.62 -9.40
N VAL A 402 -11.14 -3.48 -10.39
CA VAL A 402 -11.82 -4.78 -10.52
C VAL A 402 -10.79 -5.89 -10.31
N TYR A 403 -11.10 -6.84 -9.42
CA TYR A 403 -10.30 -8.05 -9.22
C TYR A 403 -10.50 -9.00 -10.41
N SER A 404 -9.79 -8.70 -11.49
CA SER A 404 -9.79 -9.45 -12.75
C SER A 404 -8.60 -10.42 -12.84
N LEU A 405 -8.67 -11.37 -13.77
CA LEU A 405 -7.53 -12.23 -14.11
C LEU A 405 -6.26 -11.42 -14.43
N ARG A 406 -6.41 -10.25 -15.05
CA ARG A 406 -5.27 -9.36 -15.34
C ARG A 406 -4.57 -8.88 -14.07
N MET A 407 -5.34 -8.51 -13.04
CA MET A 407 -4.78 -8.12 -11.74
C MET A 407 -4.09 -9.30 -11.06
N TYR A 408 -4.66 -10.51 -11.17
CA TYR A 408 -4.03 -11.73 -10.67
C TYR A 408 -2.68 -12.00 -11.35
N LEU A 409 -2.64 -11.96 -12.67
CA LEU A 409 -1.40 -12.21 -13.44
C LEU A 409 -0.34 -11.16 -13.13
N VAL A 410 -0.72 -9.89 -12.98
CA VAL A 410 0.20 -8.83 -12.55
C VAL A 410 0.74 -9.13 -11.15
N PHE A 411 -0.12 -9.52 -10.21
CA PHE A 411 0.31 -9.87 -8.86
C PHE A 411 1.26 -11.07 -8.87
N ALA A 412 0.95 -12.11 -9.63
CA ALA A 412 1.82 -13.28 -9.80
C ALA A 412 3.18 -12.89 -10.40
N MET A 413 3.20 -12.06 -11.45
CA MET A 413 4.44 -11.53 -12.02
C MET A 413 5.25 -10.75 -10.98
N LEU A 414 4.61 -9.93 -10.15
CA LEU A 414 5.31 -9.17 -9.10
C LEU A 414 5.96 -10.07 -8.05
N VAL A 415 5.29 -11.15 -7.67
CA VAL A 415 5.84 -12.14 -6.74
C VAL A 415 7.03 -12.86 -7.38
N VAL A 416 6.92 -13.24 -8.66
CA VAL A 416 8.02 -13.86 -9.41
C VAL A 416 9.22 -12.92 -9.53
N THR A 417 9.01 -11.66 -9.92
CA THR A 417 10.11 -10.70 -10.06
C THR A 417 10.74 -10.36 -8.73
N LEU A 418 9.96 -10.21 -7.66
CA LEU A 418 10.47 -10.11 -6.29
C LEU A 418 11.35 -11.32 -5.95
N GLY A 419 10.88 -12.53 -6.24
CA GLY A 419 11.63 -13.76 -6.05
C GLY A 419 12.97 -13.72 -6.77
N ILE A 420 12.99 -13.33 -8.05
CA ILE A 420 14.20 -13.17 -8.86
C ILE A 420 15.19 -12.20 -8.19
N TYR A 421 14.73 -11.03 -7.70
CA TYR A 421 15.59 -10.09 -7.00
C TYR A 421 16.13 -10.63 -5.66
N MET A 422 15.37 -11.51 -5.00
CA MET A 422 15.74 -12.11 -3.73
C MET A 422 16.65 -13.33 -3.88
N VAL A 423 16.77 -13.96 -5.07
CA VAL A 423 17.60 -15.16 -5.28
C VAL A 423 19.04 -14.97 -4.80
N PRO A 424 19.79 -13.92 -5.20
CA PRO A 424 21.18 -13.76 -4.77
C PRO A 424 21.32 -13.62 -3.25
N TYR A 425 20.37 -12.91 -2.62
CA TYR A 425 20.30 -12.77 -1.18
C TYR A 425 20.02 -14.12 -0.49
N ALA A 426 19.04 -14.88 -0.98
CA ALA A 426 18.69 -16.18 -0.42
C ALA A 426 19.85 -17.18 -0.52
N LEU A 427 20.55 -17.22 -1.66
CA LEU A 427 21.75 -18.04 -1.85
C LEU A 427 22.87 -17.62 -0.89
N ALA A 428 23.11 -16.33 -0.72
CA ALA A 428 24.11 -15.83 0.22
C ALA A 428 23.76 -16.18 1.68
N VAL A 429 22.49 -16.11 2.05
CA VAL A 429 22.00 -16.55 3.37
C VAL A 429 22.25 -18.05 3.58
N VAL A 430 21.89 -18.88 2.60
CA VAL A 430 22.11 -20.33 2.66
C VAL A 430 23.61 -20.65 2.79
N ALA A 431 24.46 -19.98 2.01
CA ALA A 431 25.91 -20.13 2.10
C ALA A 431 26.47 -19.76 3.49
N THR A 432 25.90 -18.73 4.14
CA THR A 432 26.30 -18.36 5.51
C THR A 432 25.80 -19.33 6.58
N LEU A 433 24.66 -20.01 6.35
CA LEU A 433 24.10 -21.00 7.27
C LEU A 433 24.77 -22.37 7.11
N TYR A 434 25.18 -22.71 5.90
CA TYR A 434 25.77 -24.00 5.55
C TYR A 434 27.10 -23.79 4.82
N PRO A 435 28.19 -23.48 5.54
CA PRO A 435 29.49 -23.19 4.94
C PRO A 435 30.06 -24.37 4.14
N VAL A 436 29.61 -25.60 4.39
CA VAL A 436 29.99 -26.81 3.63
C VAL A 436 29.59 -26.70 2.15
N LEU A 437 28.54 -25.95 1.82
CA LEU A 437 28.07 -25.74 0.44
C LEU A 437 28.91 -24.71 -0.34
N THR A 438 29.87 -24.03 0.29
CA THR A 438 30.74 -23.03 -0.36
C THR A 438 32.07 -23.59 -0.88
N VAL A 439 32.33 -24.89 -0.68
CA VAL A 439 33.60 -25.56 -1.00
C VAL A 439 33.50 -26.49 -2.22
N LEU A 440 32.32 -26.60 -2.83
CA LEU A 440 32.11 -27.24 -4.14
C LEU A 440 32.01 -26.16 -5.22
#